data_AF-A0AAW2ZDX7-F1
#
_entry.id   AF-A0AAW2ZDX7-F1
#
_cell.length_a   1.000
_cell.length_b   1.000
_cell.length_c   1.000
_cell.angle_alpha   90.00
_cell.angle_beta   90.00
_cell.angle_gamma   90.00
#
_symmetry.space_group_name_H-M   'P 1'
#
loop_
_entity.id
_entity.type
_entity.pdbx_description
1 polymer ?
#
loop_
_entity_poly.entity_id
_entity_poly.type
_entity_poly.pdbx_seq_one_letter_code
_entity_poly.pdbx_strand_id
1 'polypeptide(L)'
;MNTVSNNKPADGPKMPPKIPPKIAPFVPKQAAKIVETCNVSNTLKRVREEEALPDQKKIKISIEKTTTLSNYENFIKNSNDVCVTGGAKGADYEWARAALSLHHKVFLMSFEKHAFCDVPLSSRVVRDTKSLYVVAPREDVNKKSSVAIKSGSAWAPQMFALLFSKTIAIFGRNITKQIPIYLLDTECNKWFQAEIKLQSYEIVEISWITINKPPPPSGLYTAIGSREISETHKKLINQCFIH
;
A
#
# COMPACT_ATOMS: atom_id res chain seq x y z
N MET A 1 18.47 -47.29 61.35
CA MET A 1 17.23 -46.83 60.71
C MET A 1 17.17 -45.32 60.90
N ASN A 2 17.56 -44.53 59.89
CA ASN A 2 17.56 -43.06 59.96
C ASN A 2 16.46 -42.52 59.06
N THR A 3 15.50 -41.82 59.65
CA THR A 3 14.41 -41.11 58.98
C THR A 3 14.88 -39.73 58.54
N VAL A 4 14.91 -39.47 57.24
CA VAL A 4 15.18 -38.15 56.65
C VAL A 4 13.84 -37.41 56.49
N SER A 5 13.71 -36.28 57.19
CA SER A 5 12.58 -35.36 57.11
C SER A 5 12.77 -34.37 55.95
N ASN A 6 11.86 -34.40 54.98
CA ASN A 6 11.81 -33.44 53.87
C ASN A 6 10.82 -32.32 54.20
N ASN A 7 11.33 -31.17 54.62
CA ASN A 7 10.54 -29.94 54.72
C ASN A 7 10.52 -29.22 53.37
N LYS A 8 9.32 -29.06 52.81
CA LYS A 8 9.04 -28.31 51.59
C LYS A 8 8.82 -26.83 51.95
N PRO A 9 9.46 -25.86 51.29
CA PRO A 9 9.26 -24.44 51.61
C PRO A 9 7.87 -23.96 51.17
N ALA A 10 7.27 -23.10 51.99
CA ALA A 10 5.95 -22.53 51.78
C ALA A 10 5.91 -21.56 50.59
N ASP A 11 4.88 -21.69 49.76
CA ASP A 11 4.61 -20.79 48.64
C ASP A 11 4.34 -19.36 49.14
N GLY A 12 5.13 -18.40 48.66
CA GLY A 12 4.96 -16.98 48.93
C GLY A 12 3.67 -16.41 48.32
N PRO A 13 3.23 -15.23 48.79
CA PRO A 13 1.96 -14.63 48.38
C PRO A 13 1.93 -14.29 46.89
N LYS A 14 0.93 -14.82 46.18
CA LYS A 14 0.66 -14.51 44.76
C LYS A 14 0.26 -13.04 44.61
N MET A 15 1.01 -12.29 43.80
CA MET A 15 0.64 -10.92 43.44
C MET A 15 -0.67 -10.88 42.64
N PRO A 16 -1.55 -9.89 42.89
CA PRO A 16 -2.76 -9.71 42.10
C PRO A 16 -2.43 -9.29 40.64
N PRO A 17 -3.25 -9.68 39.66
CA PRO A 17 -3.04 -9.35 38.26
C PRO A 17 -3.14 -7.84 38.03
N LYS A 18 -2.15 -7.27 37.33
CA LYS A 18 -2.15 -5.86 36.92
C LYS A 18 -3.26 -5.61 35.91
N ILE A 19 -4.18 -4.71 36.24
CA ILE A 19 -5.24 -4.23 35.34
C ILE A 19 -4.59 -3.31 34.29
N PRO A 20 -4.75 -3.56 32.98
CA PRO A 20 -4.22 -2.66 31.96
C PRO A 20 -4.95 -1.31 31.97
N PRO A 21 -4.25 -0.19 31.72
CA PRO A 21 -4.85 1.14 31.74
C PRO A 21 -5.87 1.30 30.61
N LYS A 22 -7.01 1.95 30.92
CA LYS A 22 -8.03 2.34 29.94
C LYS A 22 -7.44 3.35 28.96
N ILE A 23 -7.44 3.00 27.68
CA ILE A 23 -7.08 3.91 26.58
C ILE A 23 -8.21 4.94 26.44
N ALA A 24 -7.88 6.22 26.60
CA ALA A 24 -8.84 7.30 26.40
C ALA A 24 -9.18 7.45 24.89
N PRO A 25 -10.44 7.74 24.54
CA PRO A 25 -10.81 8.01 23.16
C PRO A 25 -10.14 9.30 22.65
N PHE A 26 -9.50 9.19 21.49
CA PHE A 26 -8.86 10.30 20.80
C PHE A 26 -9.94 11.26 20.24
N VAL A 27 -9.92 12.52 20.69
CA VAL A 27 -10.79 13.59 20.17
C VAL A 27 -9.91 14.56 19.39
N PRO A 28 -10.04 14.68 18.05
CA PRO A 28 -9.28 15.66 17.29
C PRO A 28 -9.81 17.07 17.58
N LYS A 29 -8.92 17.96 18.05
CA LYS A 29 -9.22 19.38 18.22
C LYS A 29 -9.03 20.13 16.90
N GLN A 30 -10.09 20.85 16.53
CA GLN A 30 -10.17 22.02 15.65
C GLN A 30 -10.03 21.80 14.14
N ALA A 31 -11.13 22.14 13.45
CA ALA A 31 -11.25 22.27 12.01
C ALA A 31 -10.49 23.52 11.52
N ALA A 32 -9.70 23.37 10.46
CA ALA A 32 -9.00 24.46 9.82
C ALA A 32 -9.48 24.67 8.37
N LYS A 33 -9.65 25.96 8.08
CA LYS A 33 -9.99 26.68 6.85
C LYS A 33 -9.45 26.06 5.54
N ILE A 34 -10.33 25.98 4.54
CA ILE A 34 -10.00 25.72 3.14
C ILE A 34 -9.26 26.95 2.59
N VAL A 35 -8.01 26.76 2.15
CA VAL A 35 -7.26 27.72 1.33
C VAL A 35 -6.84 26.99 0.06
N GLU A 36 -7.08 27.64 -1.06
CA GLU A 36 -6.94 27.15 -2.42
C GLU A 36 -5.55 26.68 -2.84
N THR A 37 -5.56 25.63 -3.67
CA THR A 37 -4.67 25.34 -4.81
C THR A 37 -3.23 24.89 -4.55
N CYS A 38 -3.04 23.57 -4.46
CA CYS A 38 -1.77 22.96 -4.81
C CYS A 38 -1.61 22.90 -6.35
N ASN A 39 -0.60 23.61 -6.85
CA ASN A 39 -0.39 23.92 -8.26
C ASN A 39 0.30 22.75 -8.99
N VAL A 40 -0.46 21.70 -9.35
CA VAL A 40 -0.03 20.53 -10.16
C VAL A 40 0.68 20.94 -11.48
N SER A 41 0.48 22.18 -11.94
CA SER A 41 1.12 22.75 -13.14
C SER A 41 2.66 22.77 -13.05
N ASN A 42 3.25 23.06 -11.88
CA ASN A 42 4.71 23.18 -11.73
C ASN A 42 5.42 21.82 -11.67
N THR A 43 4.76 20.81 -11.11
CA THR A 43 5.25 19.42 -11.06
C THR A 43 5.33 18.80 -12.44
N LEU A 44 4.36 19.11 -13.31
CA LEU A 44 4.28 18.59 -14.67
C LEU A 44 5.15 19.34 -15.68
N LYS A 45 5.40 20.63 -15.44
CA LYS A 45 6.44 21.36 -16.19
C LYS A 45 7.80 20.66 -16.06
N ARG A 46 8.17 20.19 -14.86
CA ARG A 46 9.39 19.41 -14.65
C ARG A 46 9.39 18.04 -15.34
N VAL A 47 8.29 17.29 -15.33
CA VAL A 47 8.21 16.02 -16.08
C VAL A 47 8.33 16.25 -17.60
N ARG A 48 7.87 17.41 -18.11
CA ARG A 48 8.05 17.79 -19.52
C ARG A 48 9.43 18.36 -19.84
N GLU A 49 10.11 18.97 -18.87
CA GLU A 49 11.38 19.68 -19.06
C GLU A 49 12.61 18.79 -18.77
N GLU A 50 12.49 17.75 -17.92
CA GLU A 50 13.62 16.86 -17.58
C GLU A 50 13.86 15.72 -18.61
N GLU A 51 12.98 15.52 -19.59
CA GLU A 51 13.18 14.54 -20.68
C GLU A 51 12.84 15.14 -22.05
N ALA A 52 13.78 15.88 -22.62
CA ALA A 52 13.88 16.00 -24.07
C ALA A 52 14.31 14.64 -24.66
N LEU A 53 13.39 13.68 -24.70
CA LEU A 53 13.58 12.44 -25.47
C LEU A 53 13.48 12.78 -26.97
N PRO A 54 14.46 12.40 -27.80
CA PRO A 54 14.35 12.51 -29.24
C PRO A 54 13.33 11.46 -29.75
N ASP A 55 12.41 11.90 -30.60
CA ASP A 55 11.53 11.09 -31.47
C ASP A 55 10.35 10.29 -30.90
N GLN A 56 9.93 10.46 -29.64
CA GLN A 56 8.63 9.93 -29.22
C GLN A 56 7.50 10.93 -29.45
N LYS A 57 6.54 10.57 -30.33
CA LYS A 57 5.24 11.23 -30.52
C LYS A 57 4.75 11.78 -29.18
N LYS A 58 4.57 13.10 -29.08
CA LYS A 58 4.06 13.80 -27.89
C LYS A 58 2.87 13.03 -27.29
N ILE A 59 3.11 12.26 -26.24
CA ILE A 59 2.05 11.58 -25.50
C ILE A 59 1.19 12.69 -24.90
N LYS A 60 -0.05 12.82 -25.39
CA LYS A 60 -1.01 13.79 -24.85
C LYS A 60 -1.55 13.23 -23.53
N ILE A 61 -0.81 13.49 -22.45
CA ILE A 61 -1.24 13.13 -21.10
C ILE A 61 -2.39 14.07 -20.71
N SER A 62 -3.63 13.57 -20.74
CA SER A 62 -4.79 14.26 -20.17
C SER A 62 -4.84 13.99 -18.67
N ILE A 63 -4.55 15.01 -17.86
CA ILE A 63 -4.54 14.91 -16.40
C ILE A 63 -5.78 15.63 -15.90
N GLU A 64 -6.75 14.87 -15.43
CA GLU A 64 -7.95 15.41 -14.80
C GLU A 64 -7.71 15.58 -13.31
N LYS A 65 -7.69 16.83 -12.83
CA LYS A 65 -7.79 17.10 -11.40
C LYS A 65 -9.20 16.73 -10.95
N THR A 66 -9.30 15.68 -10.16
CA THR A 66 -10.57 15.22 -9.63
C THR A 66 -10.59 15.40 -8.12
N THR A 67 -11.48 16.26 -7.64
CA THR A 67 -11.72 16.49 -6.22
C THR A 67 -13.01 15.83 -5.72
N THR A 68 -13.82 15.26 -6.62
CA THR A 68 -15.13 14.67 -6.29
C THR A 68 -15.18 13.17 -6.60
N LEU A 69 -15.96 12.43 -5.79
CA LEU A 69 -16.20 11.00 -5.99
C LEU A 69 -16.88 10.68 -7.32
N SER A 70 -17.84 11.53 -7.74
CA SER A 70 -18.56 11.36 -9.01
C SER A 70 -17.63 11.38 -10.23
N ASN A 71 -16.64 12.27 -10.22
CA ASN A 71 -15.66 12.35 -11.30
C ASN A 71 -14.76 11.11 -11.32
N TYR A 72 -14.37 10.59 -10.16
CA TYR A 72 -13.60 9.35 -10.05
C TYR A 72 -14.37 8.14 -10.59
N GLU A 73 -15.64 8.00 -10.24
CA GLU A 73 -16.49 6.92 -10.75
C GLU A 73 -16.65 6.97 -12.27
N ASN A 74 -16.88 8.17 -12.82
CA ASN A 74 -16.96 8.37 -14.26
C ASN A 74 -15.63 8.08 -14.96
N PHE A 75 -14.51 8.45 -14.33
CA PHE A 75 -13.18 8.17 -14.86
C PHE A 75 -12.91 6.67 -14.98
N ILE A 76 -13.26 5.90 -13.95
CA ILE A 76 -13.02 4.44 -13.93
C ILE A 76 -13.99 3.69 -14.83
N LYS A 77 -15.27 4.03 -14.84
CA LYS A 77 -16.28 3.34 -15.67
C LYS A 77 -15.93 3.34 -17.16
N ASN A 78 -15.19 4.35 -17.63
CA ASN A 78 -14.84 4.53 -19.03
C ASN A 78 -13.42 4.06 -19.37
N SER A 79 -12.84 3.16 -18.58
CA SER A 79 -11.45 2.74 -18.71
C SER A 79 -11.29 1.25 -18.44
N ASN A 80 -10.57 0.56 -19.32
CA ASN A 80 -10.24 -0.85 -19.10
C ASN A 80 -9.14 -1.01 -18.06
N ASP A 81 -8.09 -0.17 -18.16
CA ASP A 81 -6.92 -0.22 -17.29
C ASP A 81 -6.65 1.15 -16.68
N VAL A 82 -6.63 1.20 -15.34
CA VAL A 82 -6.46 2.42 -14.56
C VAL A 82 -5.41 2.21 -13.50
N CYS A 83 -4.32 2.99 -13.58
CA CYS A 83 -3.32 3.12 -12.55
C CYS A 83 -3.74 4.19 -11.54
N VAL A 84 -3.97 3.82 -10.30
CA VAL A 84 -4.10 4.78 -9.20
C VAL A 84 -2.78 4.85 -8.46
N THR A 85 -2.14 6.02 -8.46
CA THR A 85 -0.82 6.18 -7.83
C THR A 85 -0.70 7.51 -7.10
N GLY A 86 0.27 7.61 -6.20
CA GLY A 86 0.54 8.86 -5.50
C GLY A 86 1.12 9.94 -6.40
N GLY A 87 1.20 11.16 -5.88
CA GLY A 87 1.81 12.31 -6.56
C GLY A 87 3.26 12.58 -6.15
N ALA A 88 3.89 11.68 -5.39
CA ALA A 88 5.26 11.88 -4.92
C ALA A 88 6.28 11.57 -6.02
N LYS A 89 7.41 12.28 -6.04
CA LYS A 89 8.56 11.88 -6.88
C LYS A 89 9.02 10.47 -6.51
N GLY A 90 9.63 9.75 -7.45
CA GLY A 90 10.16 8.40 -7.24
C GLY A 90 9.26 7.34 -7.86
N ALA A 91 8.95 6.28 -7.11
CA ALA A 91 8.18 5.14 -7.58
C ALA A 91 6.82 5.54 -8.19
N ASP A 92 6.08 6.44 -7.54
CA ASP A 92 4.75 6.82 -8.02
C ASP A 92 4.81 7.44 -9.44
N TYR A 93 5.85 8.25 -9.72
CA TYR A 93 6.03 8.84 -11.06
C TYR A 93 6.41 7.81 -12.10
N GLU A 94 7.25 6.84 -11.73
CA GLU A 94 7.63 5.79 -12.67
C GLU A 94 6.46 4.87 -12.98
N TRP A 95 5.61 4.57 -11.99
CA TRP A 95 4.35 3.86 -12.23
C TRP A 95 3.42 4.64 -13.16
N ALA A 96 3.27 5.95 -12.93
CA ALA A 96 2.48 6.80 -13.81
C ALA A 96 3.03 6.82 -15.24
N ARG A 97 4.34 6.99 -15.39
CA ARG A 97 5.03 7.04 -16.69
C ARG A 97 4.89 5.71 -17.44
N ALA A 98 5.15 4.59 -16.78
CA ALA A 98 5.07 3.26 -17.35
C ALA A 98 3.63 2.88 -17.73
N ALA A 99 2.63 3.29 -16.94
CA ALA A 99 1.23 3.09 -17.29
C ALA A 99 0.82 3.91 -18.53
N LEU A 100 1.24 5.18 -18.59
CA LEU A 100 0.91 6.07 -19.71
C LEU A 100 1.53 5.62 -21.03
N SER A 101 2.74 5.03 -21.01
CA SER A 101 3.39 4.52 -22.22
C SER A 101 2.64 3.35 -22.86
N LEU A 102 1.79 2.64 -22.08
CA LEU A 102 0.89 1.60 -22.56
C LEU A 102 -0.57 2.06 -22.73
N HIS A 103 -0.80 3.37 -22.74
CA HIS A 103 -2.15 3.94 -22.90
C HIS A 103 -3.13 3.59 -21.77
N HIS A 104 -2.65 3.16 -20.61
CA HIS A 104 -3.49 3.08 -19.41
C HIS A 104 -3.86 4.49 -18.96
N LYS A 105 -5.01 4.63 -18.29
CA LYS A 105 -5.34 5.91 -17.64
C LYS A 105 -4.64 5.98 -16.28
N VAL A 106 -4.22 7.17 -15.88
CA VAL A 106 -3.57 7.38 -14.58
C VAL A 106 -4.38 8.36 -13.74
N PHE A 107 -4.71 7.94 -12.53
CA PHE A 107 -5.32 8.75 -11.49
C PHE A 107 -4.26 9.08 -10.43
N LEU A 108 -3.74 10.31 -10.45
CA LEU A 108 -2.74 10.79 -9.52
C LEU A 108 -3.40 11.33 -8.24
N MET A 109 -3.14 10.67 -7.12
CA MET A 109 -3.58 11.09 -5.80
C MET A 109 -2.50 11.93 -5.11
N SER A 110 -2.82 13.17 -4.78
CA SER A 110 -1.97 14.00 -3.92
C SER A 110 -2.74 14.34 -2.65
N PHE A 111 -2.11 14.14 -1.50
CA PHE A 111 -2.66 14.57 -0.22
C PHE A 111 -2.07 15.93 0.12
N GLU A 112 -2.91 16.96 0.21
CA GLU A 112 -2.50 18.27 0.70
C GLU A 112 -2.19 18.14 2.21
N LYS A 113 -0.90 18.09 2.55
CA LYS A 113 -0.36 18.07 3.92
C LYS A 113 -1.12 17.20 4.93
N HIS A 114 -1.26 15.88 4.75
CA HIS A 114 -1.77 14.93 5.78
C HIS A 114 -2.98 15.39 6.63
N ALA A 115 -3.76 16.38 6.19
CA ALA A 115 -5.03 16.68 6.80
C ALA A 115 -5.92 15.55 6.29
N PHE A 116 -6.43 14.74 7.20
CA PHE A 116 -7.50 13.79 6.92
C PHE A 116 -8.69 14.58 6.34
N CYS A 117 -8.65 14.82 5.03
CA CYS A 117 -9.68 15.50 4.28
C CYS A 117 -10.42 14.41 3.52
N ASP A 118 -11.62 14.11 4.02
CA ASP A 118 -12.64 13.21 3.48
C ASP A 118 -12.16 11.82 3.02
N VAL A 119 -12.36 10.86 3.94
CA VAL A 119 -12.20 9.40 3.83
C VAL A 119 -13.00 8.67 2.70
N PRO A 120 -14.05 9.22 2.03
CA PRO A 120 -14.83 8.45 1.05
C PRO A 120 -14.01 7.97 -0.15
N LEU A 121 -13.12 8.83 -0.69
CA LEU A 121 -12.45 8.51 -1.95
C LEU A 121 -11.33 7.48 -1.77
N SER A 122 -10.49 7.64 -0.74
CA SER A 122 -9.40 6.69 -0.48
C SER A 122 -9.93 5.30 -0.13
N SER A 123 -10.98 5.22 0.70
CA SER A 123 -11.60 3.93 1.02
C SER A 123 -12.29 3.28 -0.19
N ARG A 124 -12.87 4.08 -1.10
CA ARG A 124 -13.44 3.58 -2.35
C ARG A 124 -12.37 3.03 -3.29
N VAL A 125 -11.29 3.79 -3.50
CA VAL A 125 -10.15 3.37 -4.33
C VAL A 125 -9.64 2.01 -3.90
N VAL A 126 -9.35 1.83 -2.60
CA VAL A 126 -8.81 0.56 -2.11
C VAL A 126 -9.79 -0.61 -2.32
N ARG A 127 -11.11 -0.37 -2.27
CA ARG A 127 -12.12 -1.42 -2.50
C ARG A 127 -12.19 -1.86 -3.96
N ASP A 128 -12.11 -0.92 -4.89
CA ASP A 128 -12.26 -1.22 -6.31
C ASP A 128 -10.93 -1.73 -6.92
N THR A 129 -9.79 -1.46 -6.27
CA THR A 129 -8.46 -1.93 -6.68
C THR A 129 -8.40 -3.46 -6.69
N LYS A 130 -8.01 -4.02 -7.85
CA LYS A 130 -7.84 -5.46 -8.06
C LYS A 130 -6.48 -5.97 -7.60
N SER A 131 -5.45 -5.14 -7.76
CA SER A 131 -4.07 -5.48 -7.43
C SER A 131 -3.29 -4.26 -6.97
N LEU A 132 -2.34 -4.47 -6.07
CA LEU A 132 -1.48 -3.44 -5.51
C LEU A 132 -0.01 -3.74 -5.84
N TYR A 133 0.68 -2.76 -6.41
CA TYR A 133 2.10 -2.82 -6.71
C TYR A 133 2.85 -1.83 -5.80
N VAL A 134 3.88 -2.30 -5.12
CA VAL A 134 4.60 -1.53 -4.11
C VAL A 134 6.08 -1.55 -4.44
N VAL A 135 6.74 -0.42 -4.33
CA VAL A 135 8.21 -0.33 -4.40
C VAL A 135 8.68 0.24 -3.07
N ALA A 136 9.24 -0.58 -2.20
CA ALA A 136 9.63 -0.13 -0.86
C ALA A 136 10.64 -1.10 -0.25
N PRO A 137 11.45 -0.67 0.72
CA PRO A 137 12.30 -1.60 1.45
C PRO A 137 11.43 -2.47 2.35
N ARG A 138 11.70 -3.77 2.35
CA ARG A 138 11.04 -4.69 3.28
C ARG A 138 11.60 -4.49 4.69
N GLU A 139 10.77 -4.70 5.71
CA GLU A 139 11.19 -4.71 7.11
C GLU A 139 11.24 -6.15 7.60
N ASP A 140 12.34 -6.56 8.23
CA ASP A 140 12.39 -7.82 8.95
C ASP A 140 11.58 -7.66 10.24
N VAL A 141 10.29 -8.00 10.19
CA VAL A 141 9.43 -7.87 11.36
C VAL A 141 9.00 -9.21 11.89
N ASN A 142 9.44 -9.46 13.12
CA ASN A 142 8.82 -10.41 14.04
C ASN A 142 7.43 -9.93 14.53
N LYS A 143 6.85 -8.87 13.93
CA LYS A 143 5.51 -8.35 14.26
C LYS A 143 4.47 -9.09 13.44
N LYS A 144 3.73 -9.98 14.12
CA LYS A 144 2.56 -10.68 13.56
C LYS A 144 1.58 -9.68 12.94
N SER A 145 0.98 -10.05 11.82
CA SER A 145 -0.09 -9.30 11.12
C SER A 145 0.30 -7.94 10.52
N SER A 146 1.59 -7.63 10.44
CA SER A 146 2.13 -6.47 9.72
C SER A 146 2.50 -6.86 8.29
N VAL A 147 2.28 -5.96 7.32
CA VAL A 147 2.77 -6.14 5.94
C VAL A 147 4.29 -6.11 5.80
N ALA A 148 5.03 -5.80 6.87
CA ALA A 148 6.49 -5.87 6.87
C ALA A 148 7.16 -4.99 5.78
N ILE A 149 6.65 -3.78 5.59
CA ILE A 149 7.18 -2.78 4.66
C ILE A 149 7.62 -1.56 5.47
N LYS A 150 8.83 -1.04 5.21
CA LYS A 150 9.32 0.18 5.85
C LYS A 150 8.63 1.41 5.23
N SER A 151 8.56 2.50 5.99
CA SER A 151 8.07 3.83 5.59
C SER A 151 6.54 4.00 5.47
N GLY A 152 6.11 5.21 5.08
CA GLY A 152 4.69 5.56 4.90
C GLY A 152 3.96 4.77 3.81
N SER A 153 4.71 4.09 2.92
CA SER A 153 4.13 3.24 1.88
C SER A 153 3.43 2.00 2.44
N ALA A 154 3.73 1.60 3.68
CA ALA A 154 3.14 0.41 4.32
C ALA A 154 1.63 0.51 4.59
N TRP A 155 1.09 1.73 4.65
CA TRP A 155 -0.33 1.95 4.96
C TRP A 155 -1.27 1.33 3.93
N ALA A 156 -1.02 1.57 2.64
CA ALA A 156 -1.90 1.09 1.58
C ALA A 156 -1.92 -0.45 1.46
N PRO A 157 -0.79 -1.17 1.49
CA PRO A 157 -0.76 -2.63 1.55
C PRO A 157 -1.49 -3.19 2.78
N GLN A 158 -1.34 -2.55 3.94
CA GLN A 158 -2.04 -2.98 5.15
C GLN A 158 -3.57 -2.83 4.98
N MET A 159 -4.03 -1.70 4.45
CA MET A 159 -5.45 -1.46 4.18
C MET A 159 -6.01 -2.44 3.15
N PHE A 160 -5.23 -2.73 2.10
CA PHE A 160 -5.60 -3.69 1.07
C PHE A 160 -5.74 -5.10 1.65
N ALA A 161 -4.76 -5.56 2.43
CA ALA A 161 -4.80 -6.87 3.08
C ALA A 161 -6.02 -7.02 4.00
N LEU A 162 -6.35 -5.98 4.80
CA LEU A 162 -7.51 -5.96 5.68
C LEU A 162 -8.86 -5.97 4.95
N LEU A 163 -8.94 -5.38 3.76
CA LEU A 163 -10.14 -5.45 2.94
C LEU A 163 -10.26 -6.81 2.25
N PHE A 164 -9.16 -7.31 1.71
CA PHE A 164 -9.12 -8.60 1.03
C PHE A 164 -9.43 -9.77 1.99
N SER A 165 -8.96 -9.69 3.24
CA SER A 165 -9.26 -10.70 4.27
C SER A 165 -10.75 -10.81 4.57
N LYS A 166 -11.49 -9.69 4.58
CA LYS A 166 -12.96 -9.70 4.77
C LYS A 166 -13.68 -10.43 3.64
N THR A 167 -13.16 -10.35 2.41
CA THR A 167 -13.71 -11.09 1.26
C THR A 167 -13.37 -12.58 1.35
N ILE A 168 -12.15 -12.94 1.76
CA ILE A 168 -11.75 -14.35 1.89
C ILE A 168 -12.42 -15.03 3.09
N ALA A 169 -12.66 -14.31 4.19
CA ALA A 169 -13.26 -14.82 5.42
C ALA A 169 -14.58 -15.58 5.18
N ILE A 170 -15.32 -15.23 4.13
CA ILE A 170 -16.54 -15.92 3.70
C ILE A 170 -16.29 -17.40 3.37
N PHE A 171 -15.09 -17.76 2.93
CA PHE A 171 -14.74 -19.10 2.48
C PHE A 171 -14.23 -20.04 3.58
N GLY A 172 -13.98 -19.56 4.81
CA GLY A 172 -13.56 -20.42 5.91
C GLY A 172 -12.75 -19.74 7.01
N ARG A 173 -12.59 -20.46 8.12
CA ARG A 173 -11.97 -19.94 9.36
C ARG A 173 -10.45 -20.08 9.43
N ASN A 174 -9.86 -21.00 8.67
CA ASN A 174 -8.43 -21.29 8.66
C ASN A 174 -7.96 -21.43 7.22
N ILE A 175 -7.45 -20.34 6.65
CA ILE A 175 -7.07 -20.27 5.24
C ILE A 175 -5.73 -19.58 5.12
N THR A 176 -4.84 -20.15 4.31
CA THR A 176 -3.66 -19.47 3.78
C THR A 176 -3.90 -19.16 2.32
N LYS A 177 -3.72 -17.90 1.90
CA LYS A 177 -4.01 -17.46 0.53
C LYS A 177 -3.06 -16.37 0.08
N GLN A 178 -2.53 -16.53 -1.12
CA GLN A 178 -1.84 -15.46 -1.84
C GLN A 178 -2.83 -14.38 -2.24
N ILE A 179 -2.46 -13.12 -2.01
CA ILE A 179 -3.28 -11.96 -2.35
C ILE A 179 -2.55 -11.12 -3.40
N PRO A 180 -3.26 -10.29 -4.19
CA PRO A 180 -2.68 -9.56 -5.31
C PRO A 180 -1.95 -8.29 -4.82
N ILE A 181 -1.08 -8.44 -3.83
CA ILE A 181 -0.13 -7.41 -3.39
C ILE A 181 1.26 -7.87 -3.82
N TYR A 182 1.91 -7.06 -4.63
CA TYR A 182 3.25 -7.31 -5.18
C TYR A 182 4.22 -6.25 -4.67
N LEU A 183 5.34 -6.67 -4.10
CA LEU A 183 6.38 -5.79 -3.56
C LEU A 183 7.67 -5.97 -4.35
N LEU A 184 8.18 -4.89 -4.91
CA LEU A 184 9.57 -4.77 -5.31
C LEU A 184 10.36 -4.26 -4.11
N ASP A 185 11.15 -5.14 -3.51
CA ASP A 185 12.02 -4.80 -2.40
C ASP A 185 13.23 -4.01 -2.91
N THR A 186 13.36 -2.76 -2.48
CA THR A 186 14.42 -1.86 -2.90
C THR A 186 15.80 -2.23 -2.36
N GLU A 187 15.87 -3.11 -1.36
CA GLU A 187 17.16 -3.54 -0.79
C GLU A 187 17.76 -4.71 -1.59
N CYS A 188 16.92 -5.66 -2.01
CA CYS A 188 17.39 -6.87 -2.71
C CYS A 188 17.03 -6.93 -4.20
N ASN A 189 16.30 -5.94 -4.74
CA ASN A 189 15.86 -5.89 -6.14
C ASN A 189 15.03 -7.12 -6.58
N LYS A 190 14.27 -7.72 -5.66
CA LYS A 190 13.42 -8.88 -5.93
C LYS A 190 11.95 -8.55 -5.77
N TRP A 191 11.14 -9.26 -6.56
CA TRP A 191 9.70 -9.22 -6.44
C TRP A 191 9.22 -10.24 -5.42
N PHE A 192 8.21 -9.85 -4.65
CA PHE A 192 7.51 -10.69 -3.71
C PHE A 192 6.01 -10.57 -3.91
N GLN A 193 5.28 -11.64 -3.64
CA GLN A 193 3.82 -11.64 -3.52
C GLN A 193 3.43 -11.87 -2.06
N ALA A 194 2.46 -11.10 -1.57
CA ALA A 194 1.96 -11.29 -0.22
C ALA A 194 1.11 -12.57 -0.13
N GLU A 195 1.30 -13.30 0.95
CA GLU A 195 0.44 -14.39 1.39
C GLU A 195 -0.10 -14.07 2.78
N ILE A 196 -1.40 -14.24 2.97
CA ILE A 196 -2.03 -14.02 4.27
C ILE A 196 -2.50 -15.35 4.85
N LYS A 197 -2.36 -15.47 6.17
CA LYS A 197 -2.96 -16.53 6.97
C LYS A 197 -4.07 -15.96 7.82
N LEU A 198 -5.26 -16.54 7.68
CA LEU A 198 -6.45 -16.20 8.44
C LEU A 198 -6.72 -17.27 9.51
N GLN A 199 -7.02 -16.83 10.72
CA GLN A 199 -7.56 -17.67 11.79
C GLN A 199 -8.75 -16.94 12.42
N SER A 200 -9.91 -17.59 12.46
CA SER A 200 -11.15 -16.98 13.00
C SER A 200 -11.49 -15.63 12.36
N TYR A 201 -11.28 -15.50 11.04
CA TYR A 201 -11.50 -14.29 10.24
C TYR A 201 -10.53 -13.13 10.50
N GLU A 202 -9.51 -13.33 11.33
CA GLU A 202 -8.46 -12.35 11.57
C GLU A 202 -7.18 -12.73 10.84
N ILE A 203 -6.45 -11.72 10.36
CA ILE A 203 -5.10 -11.92 9.81
C ILE A 203 -4.17 -12.21 10.99
N VAL A 204 -3.63 -13.42 11.05
CA VAL A 204 -2.63 -13.81 12.06
C VAL A 204 -1.21 -13.67 11.54
N GLU A 205 -1.04 -13.69 10.22
CA GLU A 205 0.26 -13.62 9.56
C GLU A 205 0.12 -13.05 8.15
N ILE A 206 1.09 -12.21 7.78
CA ILE A 206 1.31 -11.79 6.40
C ILE A 206 2.76 -12.18 6.09
N SER A 207 2.96 -13.05 5.12
CA SER A 207 4.26 -13.52 4.66
C SER A 207 4.50 -13.08 3.20
N TRP A 208 5.74 -13.18 2.75
CA TRP A 208 6.15 -12.75 1.41
C TRP A 208 6.81 -13.91 0.68
N ILE A 209 6.23 -14.28 -0.46
CA ILE A 209 6.75 -15.32 -1.34
C ILE A 209 7.55 -14.66 -2.45
N THR A 210 8.81 -15.05 -2.61
CA THR A 210 9.63 -14.56 -3.72
C THR A 210 9.03 -15.02 -5.05
N ILE A 211 8.87 -14.09 -5.98
CA ILE A 211 8.42 -14.36 -7.36
C ILE A 211 9.42 -13.79 -8.36
N ASN A 212 9.46 -14.35 -9.56
CA ASN A 212 10.35 -13.84 -10.61
C ASN A 212 9.89 -12.47 -11.13
N LYS A 213 8.58 -12.32 -11.33
CA LYS A 213 7.93 -11.13 -11.88
C LYS A 213 6.45 -11.13 -11.48
N PRO A 214 5.83 -9.96 -11.17
CA PRO A 214 4.40 -9.89 -10.93
C PRO A 214 3.60 -9.99 -12.25
N PRO A 215 2.32 -10.37 -12.19
CA PRO A 215 1.44 -10.29 -13.34
C PRO A 215 1.38 -8.87 -13.92
N PRO A 216 1.18 -8.72 -15.24
CA PRO A 216 0.96 -7.41 -15.84
C PRO A 216 -0.21 -6.66 -15.17
N PRO A 217 -0.03 -5.38 -14.80
CA PRO A 217 -1.11 -4.58 -14.25
C PRO A 217 -2.29 -4.51 -15.22
N SER A 218 -3.49 -4.84 -14.74
CA SER A 218 -4.72 -4.80 -15.53
C SER A 218 -5.93 -4.45 -14.66
N GLY A 219 -6.98 -3.92 -15.28
CA GLY A 219 -8.13 -3.37 -14.58
C GLY A 219 -7.78 -2.12 -13.78
N LEU A 220 -8.52 -1.91 -12.69
CA LEU A 220 -8.16 -0.89 -11.71
C LEU A 220 -7.08 -1.46 -10.77
N TYR A 221 -5.89 -0.88 -10.79
CA TYR A 221 -4.80 -1.26 -9.90
C TYR A 221 -4.24 -0.04 -9.19
N THR A 222 -3.62 -0.27 -8.05
CA THR A 222 -2.92 0.77 -7.30
C THR A 222 -1.43 0.50 -7.37
N ALA A 223 -0.65 1.55 -7.55
CA ALA A 223 0.81 1.46 -7.55
C ALA A 223 1.39 2.57 -6.68
N ILE A 224 2.26 2.21 -5.75
CA ILE A 224 2.84 3.16 -4.78
C ILE A 224 4.30 2.83 -4.53
N GLY A 225 5.06 3.78 -3.98
CA GLY A 225 6.33 3.40 -3.41
C GLY A 225 7.21 4.52 -2.89
N SER A 226 8.47 4.16 -2.68
CA SER A 226 9.52 5.01 -2.16
C SER A 226 9.79 6.20 -3.07
N ARG A 227 10.18 7.32 -2.45
CA ARG A 227 10.67 8.49 -3.17
C ARG A 227 12.04 8.25 -3.79
N GLU A 228 12.82 7.41 -3.14
CA GLU A 228 14.18 7.06 -3.53
C GLU A 228 14.13 5.72 -4.26
N ILE A 229 14.37 5.76 -5.57
CA ILE A 229 14.47 4.56 -6.41
C ILE A 229 15.67 4.68 -7.35
N SER A 230 16.34 3.55 -7.60
CA SER A 230 17.47 3.46 -8.51
C SER A 230 17.01 3.23 -9.96
N GLU A 231 17.91 3.39 -10.93
CA GLU A 231 17.65 3.01 -12.33
C GLU A 231 17.28 1.52 -12.47
N THR A 232 17.83 0.66 -11.63
CA THR A 232 17.44 -0.76 -11.58
C THR A 232 15.97 -0.91 -11.20
N HIS A 233 15.49 -0.17 -10.19
CA HIS A 233 14.08 -0.19 -9.79
C HIS A 233 13.18 0.30 -10.94
N LYS A 234 13.57 1.37 -11.64
CA LYS A 234 12.82 1.88 -12.80
C LYS A 234 12.68 0.83 -13.89
N LYS A 235 13.77 0.10 -14.21
CA LYS A 235 13.74 -0.99 -15.19
C LYS A 235 12.80 -2.11 -14.76
N LEU A 236 12.85 -2.51 -13.49
CA LEU A 236 11.98 -3.57 -12.93
C LEU A 236 10.50 -3.15 -12.91
N ILE A 237 10.19 -1.89 -12.62
CA ILE A 237 8.84 -1.33 -12.74
C ILE A 237 8.35 -1.45 -14.19
N ASN A 238 9.15 -1.00 -15.16
CA ASN A 238 8.78 -1.05 -16.58
C ASN A 238 8.58 -2.49 -17.08
N GLN A 239 9.36 -3.45 -16.58
CA GLN A 239 9.20 -4.88 -16.94
C GLN A 239 7.87 -5.48 -16.50
N CYS A 240 7.16 -4.87 -15.54
CA CYS A 240 5.82 -5.30 -15.15
C CYS A 240 4.81 -5.13 -16.30
N PHE A 241 5.05 -4.17 -17.20
CA PHE A 241 4.15 -3.78 -18.26
C PHE A 241 4.42 -4.50 -19.59
N ILE A 242 5.61 -5.10 -19.75
CA ILE A 242 5.99 -5.82 -20.97
C ILE A 242 5.45 -7.24 -20.89
N HIS A 243 4.72 -7.71 -21.90
CA HIS A 243 4.27 -9.10 -22.02
C HIS A 243 5.41 -10.03 -22.44
#